data_AF-A0A9E5NKI4-F1
#
_entry.id   AF-A0A9E5NKI4-F1
#
_cell.length_a   1.000
_cell.length_b   1.000
_cell.length_c   1.000
_cell.angle_alpha   90.00
_cell.angle_beta   90.00
_cell.angle_gamma   90.00
#
_symmetry.space_group_name_H-M   'P 1'
#
loop_
_entity.id
_entity.type
_entity.pdbx_description
1 polymer ?
#
loop_
_entity_poly.entity_id
_entity_poly.type
_entity_poly.pdbx_seq_one_letter_code
_entity_poly.pdbx_strand_id
1 'polypeptide(L)'
;EIYGYQGDAVGFGFDVDAAQAELQMYMDEAGIEDPGDITIQLWFNRGNEDVIESVEAQWEENLGIDVNVVNMEWGVYLDVLDECNNP
;
A
#
# COMPACT_ATOMS: atom_id res chain seq x y z
N GLU A 1 -5.54 -14.41 -12.58
CA GLU A 1 -4.19 -13.94 -12.23
C GLU A 1 -4.34 -12.96 -11.08
N ILE A 2 -3.61 -13.13 -9.99
CA ILE A 2 -3.62 -12.13 -8.92
C ILE A 2 -2.55 -11.12 -9.33
N TYR A 3 -2.96 -9.91 -9.71
CA TYR A 3 -2.02 -8.86 -10.05
C TYR A 3 -1.06 -8.62 -8.88
N GLY A 4 0.25 -8.66 -9.15
CA GLY A 4 1.31 -8.57 -8.14
C GLY A 4 1.72 -9.88 -7.47
N TYR A 5 1.04 -11.02 -7.71
CA TYR A 5 1.47 -12.32 -7.18
C TYR A 5 2.63 -12.90 -8.00
N GLN A 6 3.79 -13.03 -7.36
CA GLN A 6 5.03 -13.50 -8.02
C GLN A 6 5.31 -15.00 -7.88
N GLY A 7 4.31 -15.82 -7.48
CA GLY A 7 4.48 -17.26 -7.32
C GLY A 7 5.41 -17.61 -6.14
N ASP A 8 6.42 -18.44 -6.39
CA ASP A 8 7.45 -18.84 -5.40
C ASP A 8 8.61 -17.83 -5.29
N ALA A 9 8.60 -16.75 -6.09
CA ALA A 9 9.64 -15.72 -6.04
C ALA A 9 9.44 -14.79 -4.84
N VAL A 10 10.54 -14.47 -4.15
CA VAL A 10 10.56 -13.56 -3.00
C VAL A 10 10.65 -12.11 -3.45
N GLY A 11 9.50 -11.47 -3.65
CA GLY A 11 9.36 -10.01 -3.74
C GLY A 11 10.15 -9.33 -4.85
N PHE A 12 10.00 -8.02 -4.95
CA PHE A 12 10.99 -7.17 -5.62
C PHE A 12 12.04 -6.69 -4.61
N GLY A 13 13.29 -6.55 -5.07
CA GLY A 13 14.30 -5.81 -4.33
C GLY A 13 13.95 -4.31 -4.28
N PHE A 14 14.69 -3.54 -3.50
CA PHE A 14 14.52 -2.08 -3.49
C PHE A 14 15.04 -1.48 -4.80
N ASP A 15 14.12 -0.98 -5.63
CA ASP A 15 14.38 -0.34 -6.93
C ASP A 15 13.34 0.78 -7.15
N VAL A 16 13.77 2.03 -6.94
CA VAL A 16 12.88 3.20 -7.02
C VAL A 16 12.51 3.52 -8.47
N ASP A 17 13.45 3.39 -9.41
CA ASP A 17 13.21 3.71 -10.82
C ASP A 17 12.16 2.77 -11.42
N ALA A 18 12.26 1.47 -11.10
CA ALA A 18 11.26 0.48 -11.51
C ALA A 18 9.89 0.76 -10.87
N ALA A 19 9.85 1.11 -9.58
CA ALA A 19 8.60 1.43 -8.89
C ALA A 19 7.89 2.67 -9.47
N GLN A 20 8.66 3.72 -9.79
CA GLN A 20 8.12 4.92 -10.43
C GLN A 20 7.57 4.64 -11.83
N ALA A 21 8.24 3.78 -12.61
CA ALA A 21 7.78 3.39 -13.94
C ALA A 21 6.44 2.64 -13.89
N GLU A 22 6.30 1.68 -12.98
CA GLU A 22 5.05 0.93 -12.78
C GLU A 22 3.91 1.84 -12.28
N LEU A 23 4.22 2.77 -11.36
CA LEU A 23 3.25 3.76 -10.89
C LEU A 23 2.76 4.65 -12.04
N GLN A 24 3.66 5.14 -12.89
CA GLN A 24 3.29 5.96 -14.05
C GLN A 24 2.39 5.17 -15.02
N MET A 25 2.70 3.89 -15.26
CA MET A 25 1.86 3.04 -16.12
C MET A 25 0.43 2.91 -15.58
N TYR A 26 0.29 2.72 -14.27
CA TYR A 26 -1.02 2.69 -13.63
C TYR A 26 -1.74 4.04 -13.73
N MET A 27 -1.04 5.13 -13.45
CA MET A 27 -1.58 6.49 -13.53
C MET A 27 -2.09 6.83 -14.94
N ASP A 28 -1.34 6.46 -15.98
CA ASP A 28 -1.72 6.64 -17.38
C ASP A 28 -2.98 5.84 -17.74
N GLU A 29 -3.08 4.58 -17.27
CA GLU A 29 -4.26 3.73 -17.47
C GLU A 29 -5.49 4.27 -16.74
N ALA A 30 -5.31 4.75 -15.50
CA ALA A 30 -6.38 5.26 -14.65
C ALA A 30 -6.77 6.71 -14.96
N GLY A 31 -5.98 7.44 -15.75
CA GLY A 31 -6.17 8.87 -16.01
C GLY A 31 -5.89 9.75 -14.80
N ILE A 32 -4.92 9.35 -13.96
CA ILE A 32 -4.46 10.08 -12.78
C ILE A 32 -3.22 10.88 -13.18
N GLU A 33 -3.17 12.18 -12.87
CA GLU A 33 -2.05 13.05 -13.22
C GLU A 33 -1.07 13.29 -12.07
N ASP A 34 -1.56 13.27 -10.82
CA ASP A 34 -0.77 13.48 -9.61
C ASP A 34 -0.77 12.19 -8.76
N PRO A 35 0.39 11.60 -8.40
CA PRO A 35 0.43 10.43 -7.53
C PRO A 35 -0.20 10.69 -6.15
N GLY A 36 -0.22 11.95 -5.69
CA GLY A 36 -0.86 12.32 -4.43
C GLY A 36 -2.39 12.16 -4.43
N ASP A 37 -3.02 12.06 -5.60
CA ASP A 37 -4.44 11.72 -5.72
C ASP A 37 -4.72 10.24 -5.46
N ILE A 38 -3.67 9.40 -5.35
CA ILE A 38 -3.78 8.00 -4.95
C ILE A 38 -3.75 7.94 -3.43
N THR A 39 -4.92 7.78 -2.82
CA THR A 39 -5.02 7.55 -1.36
C THR A 39 -4.92 6.07 -1.04
N ILE A 40 -3.92 5.68 -0.26
CA ILE A 40 -3.79 4.33 0.29
C ILE A 40 -4.08 4.35 1.79
N GLN A 41 -4.94 3.44 2.25
CA GLN A 41 -5.05 3.18 3.68
C GLN A 41 -4.23 1.95 4.05
N LEU A 42 -3.20 2.15 4.87
CA LEU A 42 -2.31 1.07 5.32
C LEU A 42 -2.71 0.63 6.72
N TRP A 43 -3.39 -0.50 6.80
CA TRP A 43 -3.92 -1.03 8.06
C TRP A 43 -2.94 -2.04 8.65
N PHE A 44 -2.61 -1.87 9.92
CA PHE A 44 -1.68 -2.75 10.61
C PHE A 44 -2.06 -2.98 12.07
N ASN A 45 -1.58 -4.10 12.63
CA ASN A 45 -1.71 -4.40 14.05
C ASN A 45 -0.53 -3.80 14.83
N ARG A 46 -0.81 -3.42 16.07
CA ARG A 46 0.19 -2.95 17.03
C ARG A 46 1.43 -3.85 17.11
N GLY A 47 2.61 -3.24 17.21
CA GLY A 47 3.91 -3.90 17.29
C GLY A 47 4.70 -3.92 15.98
N ASN A 48 4.18 -3.32 14.91
CA ASN A 48 4.85 -3.17 13.61
C ASN A 48 5.02 -1.70 13.19
N GLU A 49 4.85 -0.76 14.12
CA GLU A 49 4.85 0.68 13.86
C GLU A 49 6.08 1.11 13.05
N ASP A 50 7.29 0.78 13.50
CA ASP A 50 8.55 1.19 12.85
C ASP A 50 8.64 0.76 11.37
N VAL A 51 8.10 -0.43 11.03
CA VAL A 51 8.12 -0.94 9.65
C VAL A 51 7.12 -0.16 8.80
N ILE A 52 5.93 0.10 9.35
CA ILE A 52 4.86 0.79 8.64
C ILE A 52 5.20 2.25 8.41
N GLU A 53 5.75 2.94 9.41
CA GLU A 53 6.26 4.31 9.29
C GLU A 53 7.38 4.38 8.25
N SER A 54 8.25 3.36 8.18
CA SER A 54 9.26 3.30 7.14
C SER A 54 8.67 3.08 5.73
N VAL A 55 7.58 2.33 5.59
CA VAL A 55 6.92 2.12 4.30
C VAL A 55 6.20 3.39 3.84
N GLU A 56 5.43 4.01 4.74
CA GLU A 56 4.78 5.31 4.54
C GLU A 56 5.79 6.35 4.04
N ALA A 57 6.88 6.56 4.80
CA ALA A 57 7.90 7.54 4.42
C ALA A 57 8.55 7.24 3.06
N GLN A 58 8.83 5.97 2.76
CA GLN A 58 9.46 5.59 1.48
C GLN A 58 8.51 5.81 0.29
N TRP A 59 7.20 5.60 0.46
CA TRP A 59 6.22 5.83 -0.59
C TRP A 59 5.95 7.32 -0.79
N GLU A 60 5.85 8.10 0.28
CA GLU A 60 5.74 9.56 0.19
C GLU A 60 6.99 10.17 -0.48
N GLU A 61 8.19 9.80 -0.03
CA GLU A 61 9.45 10.38 -0.51
C GLU A 61 9.75 10.01 -1.97
N ASN A 62 9.61 8.72 -2.32
CA ASN A 62 10.05 8.24 -3.62
C ASN A 62 8.95 8.22 -4.68
N LEU A 63 7.69 8.09 -4.26
CA LEU A 63 6.55 7.91 -5.18
C LEU A 63 5.55 9.06 -5.13
N GLY A 64 5.57 9.90 -4.08
CA GLY A 64 4.62 11.01 -3.91
C GLY A 64 3.19 10.56 -3.61
N ILE A 65 3.00 9.32 -3.18
CA ILE A 65 1.68 8.74 -2.85
C ILE A 65 1.25 9.20 -1.46
N ASP A 66 -0.03 9.54 -1.29
CA ASP A 66 -0.63 9.86 0.00
C ASP A 66 -1.03 8.57 0.76
N VAL A 67 -0.37 8.32 1.89
CA VAL A 67 -0.54 7.10 2.69
C VAL A 67 -1.16 7.47 4.03
N ASN A 68 -2.34 6.93 4.30
CA ASN A 68 -3.00 7.06 5.60
C ASN A 68 -2.79 5.77 6.42
N VAL A 69 -1.93 5.85 7.43
CA VAL A 69 -1.64 4.75 8.34
C VAL A 69 -2.75 4.62 9.40
N VAL A 70 -3.35 3.42 9.48
CA VAL A 70 -4.44 3.12 10.41
C VAL A 70 -4.02 1.98 11.33
N ASN A 71 -3.72 2.32 12.59
CA ASN A 71 -3.46 1.34 13.65
C ASN A 71 -4.79 0.90 14.27
N MET A 72 -5.06 -0.39 14.26
CA MET A 72 -6.19 -0.96 15.00
C MET A 72 -5.76 -2.12 15.88
N GLU A 73 -6.41 -2.22 17.03
CA GLU A 73 -6.35 -3.44 17.86
C GLU A 73 -6.89 -4.62 17.05
N TRP A 74 -6.22 -5.77 17.17
CA TRP A 74 -6.49 -6.95 16.33
C TRP A 74 -7.95 -7.41 16.35
N GLY A 75 -8.61 -7.33 17.51
CA GLY A 75 -10.03 -7.67 17.63
C GLY A 75 -10.92 -6.76 16.78
N VAL A 76 -10.66 -5.45 16.79
CA VAL A 76 -11.44 -4.47 16.02
C VAL A 76 -11.20 -4.67 14.52
N TYR A 77 -9.97 -4.98 14.11
CA TYR A 77 -9.67 -5.31 12.71
C TYR A 77 -10.49 -6.51 12.22
N LEU A 78 -10.57 -7.58 13.02
CA LEU A 78 -11.37 -8.75 12.68
C LEU A 78 -12.87 -8.43 12.60
N ASP A 79 -13.38 -7.59 13.50
CA ASP A 79 -14.78 -7.17 13.48
C ASP A 79 -15.12 -6.39 12.19
N VAL A 80 -14.26 -5.43 11.78
CA VAL A 80 -14.45 -4.67 10.54
C VAL A 80 -14.38 -5.57 9.30
N LEU A 81 -13.46 -6.53 9.28
CA LEU A 81 -13.39 -7.50 8.19
C LEU A 81 -14.66 -8.37 8.09
N ASP A 82 -15.22 -8.82 9.22
CA ASP A 82 -16.46 -9.59 9.22
C ASP A 82 -17.63 -8.74 8.71
N GLU A 83 -17.75 -7.49 9.16
CA GLU A 83 -18.80 -6.56 8.73
C GLU A 83 -18.74 -6.26 7.22
N CYS A 84 -17.53 -6.12 6.65
CA CYS A 84 -17.34 -5.98 5.20
C CYS A 84 -17.69 -7.25 4.41
N ASN A 85 -17.44 -8.43 4.98
CA ASN A 85 -17.65 -9.71 4.29
C ASN A 85 -19.08 -10.26 4.44
N ASN A 86 -19.79 -9.89 5.51
CA ASN A 86 -21.17 -10.28 5.82
C ASN A 86 -22.07 -9.05 6.06
N PRO A 87 -22.52 -8.37 4.99
CA PRO A 87 -23.37 -7.19 5.10
C PRO A 87 -24.80 -7.47 5.59
#